data_AF-A0A9D5ZR79-F1
#
_entry.id   AF-A0A9D5ZR79-F1
#
_cell.length_a   1.000
_cell.length_b   1.000
_cell.length_c   1.000
_cell.angle_alpha   90.00
_cell.angle_beta   90.00
_cell.angle_gamma   90.00
#
_symmetry.space_group_name_H-M   'P 1'
#
loop_
_entity.id
_entity.type
_entity.pdbx_description
1 polymer ?
#
loop_
_entity_poly.entity_id
_entity_poly.type
_entity_poly.pdbx_seq_one_letter_code
_entity_poly.pdbx_strand_id
1 'polypeptide(L)'
;MIKKIIIPKEQATFWLDKNGRWQNEHGEFEHKKIIDYFHASIRCDENGYHLYQLTDEFEEKVYFNHEDTPFFVFDIINDDGIWLVLNNKDKIKLIPENLFVKGDSLYMKGEEHIVKFSERALLKVSGFINIDTFELIRHY
;
A
#
# COMPACT_ATOMS: atom_id res chain seq x y z
N MET A 1 -19.49 -24.57 -8.72
CA MET A 1 -18.95 -24.05 -7.44
C MET A 1 -17.45 -23.92 -7.65
N ILE A 2 -16.90 -22.71 -7.56
CA ILE A 2 -15.46 -22.50 -7.72
C ILE A 2 -14.71 -22.95 -6.46
N LYS A 3 -13.50 -23.49 -6.61
CA LYS A 3 -12.68 -23.97 -5.49
C LYS A 3 -12.20 -22.78 -4.66
N LYS A 4 -12.26 -22.88 -3.33
CA LYS A 4 -11.68 -21.87 -2.43
C LYS A 4 -10.30 -22.31 -1.93
N ILE A 5 -9.31 -21.45 -2.07
CA ILE A 5 -7.94 -21.66 -1.60
C ILE A 5 -7.60 -20.55 -0.61
N ILE A 6 -7.32 -20.91 0.63
CA ILE A 6 -6.95 -19.96 1.68
C ILE A 6 -5.58 -20.34 2.23
N ILE A 7 -4.59 -19.48 2.01
CA ILE A 7 -3.22 -19.66 2.50
C ILE A 7 -2.99 -18.67 3.64
N PRO A 8 -2.78 -19.13 4.88
CA PRO A 8 -2.56 -18.26 6.03
C PRO A 8 -1.16 -17.64 6.02
N LYS A 9 -0.94 -16.58 6.81
CA LYS A 9 0.31 -15.79 6.81
C LYS A 9 1.55 -16.63 7.12
N GLU A 10 1.41 -17.64 7.96
CA GLU A 10 2.50 -18.52 8.40
C GLU A 10 2.98 -19.46 7.28
N GLN A 11 2.19 -19.60 6.21
CA GLN A 11 2.52 -20.43 5.04
C GLN A 11 2.94 -19.59 3.83
N ALA A 12 2.83 -18.26 3.88
CA ALA A 12 3.28 -17.39 2.80
C ALA A 12 4.82 -17.37 2.75
N THR A 13 5.38 -17.71 1.59
CA THR A 13 6.83 -17.70 1.33
C THR A 13 7.36 -16.34 0.86
N PHE A 14 6.50 -15.32 0.89
CA PHE A 14 6.82 -13.96 0.50
C PHE A 14 6.20 -12.95 1.47
N TRP A 15 6.81 -11.77 1.55
CA TRP A 15 6.35 -10.67 2.41
C TRP A 15 6.61 -9.32 1.75
N LEU A 16 5.97 -8.27 2.26
CA LEU A 16 6.19 -6.91 1.82
C LEU A 16 7.10 -6.18 2.81
N ASP A 17 8.25 -5.68 2.35
CA ASP A 17 9.16 -4.94 3.21
C ASP A 17 8.63 -3.52 3.54
N LYS A 18 9.35 -2.83 4.43
CA LYS A 18 8.99 -1.47 4.88
C LYS A 18 9.01 -0.41 3.78
N ASN A 19 9.59 -0.72 2.62
CA ASN A 19 9.71 0.17 1.46
C ASN A 19 8.72 -0.20 0.35
N GLY A 20 7.86 -1.20 0.58
CA GLY A 20 6.86 -1.64 -0.38
C GLY A 20 7.42 -2.54 -1.47
N ARG A 21 8.56 -3.20 -1.21
CA ARG A 21 9.15 -4.19 -2.13
C ARG A 21 8.78 -5.58 -1.67
N TRP A 22 8.40 -6.41 -2.62
CA TRP A 22 8.12 -7.82 -2.34
C TRP A 22 9.42 -8.59 -2.18
N GLN A 23 9.50 -9.38 -1.12
CA GLN A 23 10.65 -10.19 -0.74
C GLN A 23 10.23 -11.66 -0.61
N ASN A 24 11.15 -12.59 -0.83
CA ASN A 24 11.02 -14.02 -0.51
C ASN A 24 12.34 -14.55 0.07
N GLU A 25 12.43 -15.86 0.32
CA GLU A 25 13.64 -16.49 0.87
C GLU A 25 14.90 -16.34 -0.01
N HIS A 26 14.73 -16.01 -1.29
CA HIS A 26 15.80 -15.77 -2.27
C HIS A 26 16.10 -14.27 -2.49
N GLY A 27 15.36 -13.36 -1.84
CA GLY A 27 15.55 -11.91 -1.93
C GLY A 27 14.38 -11.19 -2.59
N GLU A 28 14.66 -10.01 -3.14
CA GLU A 28 13.67 -9.11 -3.73
C GLU A 28 13.10 -9.70 -5.03
N PHE A 29 11.79 -9.60 -5.23
CA PHE A 29 11.19 -9.91 -6.53
C PHE A 29 11.63 -8.86 -7.56
N GLU A 30 12.21 -9.29 -8.68
CA GLU A 30 12.68 -8.38 -9.74
C GLU A 30 11.70 -8.26 -10.91
N HIS A 31 10.83 -9.25 -11.09
CA HIS A 31 9.92 -9.30 -12.24
C HIS A 31 8.75 -8.33 -12.06
N LYS A 32 8.85 -7.16 -12.70
CA LYS A 32 7.85 -6.08 -12.64
C LYS A 32 6.40 -6.54 -12.80
N LYS A 33 6.10 -7.46 -13.72
CA LYS A 33 4.74 -7.97 -13.93
C LYS A 33 4.18 -8.67 -12.69
N ILE A 34 5.02 -9.44 -11.98
CA ILE A 34 4.63 -10.13 -10.74
C ILE A 34 4.41 -9.11 -9.64
N ILE A 35 5.31 -8.13 -9.50
CA ILE A 35 5.22 -7.06 -8.50
C ILE A 35 3.95 -6.23 -8.70
N ASP A 36 3.70 -5.79 -9.94
CA ASP A 36 2.50 -5.02 -10.31
C ASP A 36 1.23 -5.83 -10.00
N TYR A 37 1.23 -7.12 -10.34
CA TYR A 37 0.11 -8.02 -10.06
C TYR A 37 -0.13 -8.18 -8.56
N PHE A 38 0.91 -8.44 -7.78
CA PHE A 38 0.81 -8.58 -6.33
C PHE A 38 0.25 -7.29 -5.71
N HIS A 39 0.78 -6.12 -6.07
CA HIS A 39 0.24 -4.87 -5.57
C HIS A 39 -1.23 -4.66 -5.94
N ALA A 40 -1.60 -4.87 -7.21
CA ALA A 40 -2.99 -4.74 -7.66
C ALA A 40 -3.95 -5.72 -6.96
N SER A 41 -3.42 -6.82 -6.44
CA SER A 41 -4.18 -7.89 -5.78
C SER A 41 -4.32 -7.70 -4.26
N ILE A 42 -3.65 -6.70 -3.66
CA ILE A 42 -3.75 -6.45 -2.21
C ILE A 42 -5.20 -6.05 -1.86
N ARG A 43 -5.79 -6.77 -0.92
CA ARG A 43 -7.09 -6.49 -0.30
C ARG A 43 -6.99 -6.64 1.21
N CYS A 44 -8.01 -6.17 1.93
CA CYS A 44 -8.16 -6.35 3.36
C CYS A 44 -9.54 -6.92 3.66
N ASP A 45 -9.62 -7.84 4.62
CA ASP A 45 -10.87 -8.26 5.24
C ASP A 45 -10.69 -8.42 6.77
N GLU A 46 -11.64 -9.05 7.44
CA GLU A 46 -11.62 -9.30 8.89
C GLU A 46 -10.40 -10.11 9.39
N ASN A 47 -9.75 -10.88 8.52
CA ASN A 47 -8.54 -11.65 8.85
C ASN A 47 -7.25 -10.91 8.48
N GLY A 48 -7.39 -9.69 7.94
CA GLY A 48 -6.30 -8.79 7.58
C GLY A 48 -5.95 -8.80 6.09
N TYR A 49 -4.74 -8.34 5.79
CA TYR A 49 -4.28 -8.13 4.42
C TYR A 49 -3.90 -9.43 3.71
N HIS A 50 -4.34 -9.54 2.45
CA HIS A 50 -4.09 -10.69 1.59
C HIS A 50 -3.97 -10.27 0.13
N LEU A 51 -3.32 -11.13 -0.66
CA LEU A 51 -3.43 -11.12 -2.11
C LEU A 51 -4.71 -11.87 -2.50
N TYR A 52 -5.54 -11.25 -3.33
CA TYR A 52 -6.79 -11.81 -3.82
C TYR A 52 -6.69 -12.15 -5.30
N GLN A 53 -7.10 -13.36 -5.67
CA GLN A 53 -7.22 -13.79 -7.06
C GLN A 53 -8.55 -14.51 -7.27
N LEU A 54 -9.23 -14.17 -8.37
CA LEU A 54 -10.45 -14.84 -8.81
C LEU A 54 -10.27 -15.29 -10.26
N THR A 55 -10.56 -16.57 -10.50
CA THR A 55 -10.59 -17.19 -11.83
C THR A 55 -11.86 -18.01 -12.00
N ASP A 56 -12.10 -18.56 -13.19
CA ASP A 56 -13.22 -19.47 -13.43
C ASP A 56 -13.10 -20.79 -12.63
N GLU A 57 -11.91 -21.14 -12.17
CA GLU A 57 -11.62 -22.39 -11.46
C GLU A 57 -11.59 -22.23 -9.95
N PHE A 58 -11.04 -21.11 -9.46
CA PHE A 58 -10.82 -20.89 -8.04
C PHE A 58 -10.88 -19.41 -7.62
N GLU A 59 -11.19 -19.25 -6.34
CA GLU A 59 -11.01 -18.02 -5.57
C GLU A 59 -9.90 -18.28 -4.55
N GLU A 60 -8.83 -17.47 -4.61
CA GLU A 60 -7.66 -17.60 -3.75
C GLU A 60 -7.44 -16.35 -2.89
N LYS A 61 -7.15 -16.58 -1.61
CA LYS A 61 -6.65 -15.57 -0.68
C LYS A 61 -5.33 -16.05 -0.08
N VAL A 62 -4.27 -15.27 -0.27
CA VAL A 62 -2.97 -15.50 0.35
C VAL A 62 -2.68 -14.37 1.32
N TYR A 63 -2.86 -14.62 2.61
CA TYR A 63 -2.48 -13.66 3.63
C TYR A 63 -0.96 -13.58 3.72
N PHE A 64 -0.40 -12.38 3.84
CA PHE A 64 1.04 -12.18 3.82
C PHE A 64 1.51 -11.30 4.98
N ASN A 65 2.81 -11.41 5.30
CA ASN A 65 3.46 -10.55 6.29
C ASN A 65 3.88 -9.22 5.64
N HIS A 66 3.83 -8.14 6.41
CA HIS A 66 4.36 -6.84 5.98
C HIS A 66 5.12 -6.17 7.14
N GLU A 67 6.22 -5.48 6.84
CA GLU A 67 7.06 -4.86 7.88
C GLU A 67 6.52 -3.52 8.40
N ASP A 68 5.74 -2.79 7.58
CA ASP A 68 5.24 -1.45 7.93
C ASP A 68 3.74 -1.33 7.61
N THR A 69 3.40 -1.02 6.36
CA THR A 69 2.03 -1.01 5.85
C THR A 69 1.99 -1.71 4.48
N PRO A 70 0.89 -2.36 4.09
CA PRO A 70 0.74 -2.90 2.75
C PRO A 70 0.43 -1.82 1.70
N PHE A 71 0.00 -0.63 2.11
CA PHE A 71 -0.45 0.43 1.22
C PHE A 71 0.52 1.61 1.16
N PHE A 72 0.98 1.88 -0.05
CA PHE A 72 1.94 2.93 -0.32
C PHE A 72 1.37 3.89 -1.36
N VAL A 73 1.57 5.18 -1.15
CA VAL A 73 1.32 6.20 -2.16
C VAL A 73 2.47 6.15 -3.16
N PHE A 74 2.15 5.83 -4.41
CA PHE A 74 3.12 5.74 -5.51
C PHE A 74 3.01 6.92 -6.48
N ASP A 75 1.82 7.52 -6.57
CA ASP A 75 1.60 8.68 -7.41
C ASP A 75 0.62 9.67 -6.75
N ILE A 76 0.63 10.91 -7.25
CA ILE A 76 -0.23 12.00 -6.81
C ILE A 76 -0.75 12.69 -8.06
N ILE A 77 -2.06 12.85 -8.14
CA ILE A 77 -2.73 13.51 -9.26
C ILE A 77 -3.54 14.70 -8.73
N ASN A 78 -3.62 15.76 -9.53
CA ASN A 78 -4.44 16.93 -9.25
C ASN A 78 -5.59 16.95 -10.25
N ASP A 79 -6.79 16.64 -9.75
CA ASP A 79 -8.02 16.58 -10.53
C ASP A 79 -9.18 16.94 -9.59
N ASP A 80 -9.55 18.24 -9.60
CA ASP A 80 -10.50 18.84 -8.65
C ASP A 80 -10.15 18.52 -7.17
N GLY A 81 -8.85 18.63 -6.84
CA GLY A 81 -8.28 18.27 -5.55
C GLY A 81 -7.06 17.35 -5.68
N ILE A 82 -6.37 17.13 -4.56
CA ILE A 82 -5.19 16.27 -4.51
C ILE A 82 -5.61 14.84 -4.19
N TRP A 83 -5.30 13.90 -5.09
CA TRP A 83 -5.58 12.48 -4.93
C TRP A 83 -4.28 11.69 -4.86
N LEU A 84 -4.22 10.78 -3.88
CA LEU A 84 -3.13 9.85 -3.68
C LEU A 84 -3.47 8.55 -4.40
N VAL A 85 -2.58 8.12 -5.29
CA VAL A 85 -2.70 6.84 -6.01
C VAL A 85 -1.87 5.80 -5.27
N LEU A 86 -2.54 4.75 -4.80
CA LEU A 86 -1.93 3.68 -4.05
C LEU A 86 -1.29 2.62 -4.95
N ASN A 87 -0.47 1.75 -4.37
CA ASN A 87 0.18 0.64 -5.06
C ASN A 87 -0.81 -0.31 -5.73
N ASN A 88 -1.98 -0.52 -5.12
CA ASN A 88 -3.07 -1.32 -5.69
C ASN A 88 -3.92 -0.58 -6.74
N LYS A 89 -3.56 0.66 -7.10
CA LYS A 89 -4.24 1.58 -8.02
C LYS A 89 -5.48 2.28 -7.49
N ASP A 90 -5.88 2.02 -6.24
CA ASP A 90 -6.94 2.77 -5.61
C ASP A 90 -6.53 4.24 -5.45
N LYS A 91 -7.54 5.11 -5.43
CA LYS A 91 -7.37 6.55 -5.23
C LYS A 91 -8.04 6.95 -3.94
N ILE A 92 -7.30 7.64 -3.09
CA ILE A 92 -7.85 8.26 -1.88
C ILE A 92 -7.56 9.75 -1.91
N LYS A 93 -8.48 10.55 -1.39
CA LYS A 93 -8.28 12.01 -1.30
C LYS A 93 -7.21 12.31 -0.25
N LEU A 94 -6.32 13.26 -0.53
CA LEU A 94 -5.40 13.78 0.49
C LEU A 94 -6.22 14.52 1.55
N ILE A 95 -6.03 14.12 2.81
CA ILE A 95 -6.62 14.77 3.99
C ILE A 95 -5.45 15.27 4.84
N PRO A 96 -5.09 16.57 4.72
CA PRO A 96 -3.94 17.16 5.41
C PRO A 96 -3.91 16.88 6.92
N GLU A 97 -5.05 16.92 7.58
CA GLU A 97 -5.19 16.77 9.04
C GLU A 97 -4.89 15.34 9.52
N ASN A 98 -4.90 14.38 8.59
CA ASN A 98 -4.57 12.98 8.85
C ASN A 98 -3.11 12.64 8.51
N LEU A 99 -2.32 13.61 8.05
CA LEU A 99 -0.90 13.43 7.81
C LEU A 99 -0.11 13.35 9.12
N PHE A 100 0.84 12.44 9.16
CA PHE A 100 1.75 12.31 10.28
C PHE A 100 3.10 11.76 9.84
N VAL A 101 4.14 12.16 10.57
CA VAL A 101 5.50 11.66 10.41
C VAL A 101 5.80 10.67 11.52
N LYS A 102 6.39 9.54 11.13
CA LYS A 102 6.93 8.52 12.04
C LYS A 102 8.34 8.17 11.57
N GLY A 103 9.35 8.51 12.35
CA GLY A 103 10.75 8.49 11.88
C GLY A 103 10.95 9.44 10.70
N ASP A 104 11.59 8.97 9.63
CA ASP A 104 11.83 9.76 8.41
C ASP A 104 10.76 9.58 7.32
N SER A 105 9.61 8.98 7.68
CA SER A 105 8.56 8.62 6.74
C SER A 105 7.28 9.42 6.99
N LEU A 106 6.67 9.92 5.90
CA LEU A 106 5.35 10.53 5.92
C LEU A 106 4.28 9.48 5.69
N TYR A 107 3.21 9.59 6.45
CA TYR A 107 2.04 8.73 6.39
C TYR A 107 0.77 9.58 6.34
N MET A 108 -0.32 8.96 5.91
CA MET A 108 -1.66 9.47 6.11
C MET A 108 -2.53 8.37 6.72
N LYS A 109 -3.32 8.71 7.73
CA LYS A 109 -4.37 7.82 8.23
C LYS A 109 -5.60 7.94 7.32
N GLY A 110 -5.87 6.91 6.52
CA GLY A 110 -7.13 6.76 5.78
C GLY A 110 -8.26 6.27 6.69
N GLU A 111 -9.45 6.07 6.11
CA GLU A 111 -10.61 5.53 6.84
C GLU A 111 -10.34 4.10 7.33
N GLU A 112 -9.79 3.26 6.45
CA GLU A 112 -9.55 1.83 6.76
C GLU A 112 -8.07 1.54 7.04
N HIS A 113 -7.15 2.26 6.40
CA HIS A 113 -5.74 1.90 6.36
C HIS A 113 -4.81 3.10 6.55
N ILE A 114 -3.65 2.85 7.15
CA ILE A 114 -2.53 3.80 7.14
C ILE A 114 -1.80 3.61 5.81
N VAL A 115 -1.59 4.70 5.09
CA VAL A 115 -0.80 4.69 3.84
C VAL A 115 0.53 5.40 4.07
N LYS A 116 1.60 4.85 3.49
CA LYS A 116 2.94 5.44 3.55
C LYS A 116 3.30 6.11 2.23
N PHE A 117 3.88 7.30 2.28
CA PHE A 117 4.37 7.95 1.08
C PHE A 117 5.69 7.31 0.64
N SER A 118 5.74 6.80 -0.59
CA SER A 118 7.01 6.39 -1.19
C SER A 118 7.90 7.62 -1.43
N GLU A 119 9.21 7.41 -1.54
CA GLU A 119 10.16 8.48 -1.89
C GLU A 119 9.73 9.23 -3.16
N ARG A 120 9.27 8.49 -4.17
CA ARG A 120 8.75 9.08 -5.41
C ARG A 120 7.53 9.96 -5.19
N ALA A 121 6.61 9.54 -4.32
CA ALA A 121 5.44 10.34 -3.99
C ALA A 121 5.80 11.58 -3.17
N LEU A 122 6.79 11.49 -2.27
CA LEU A 122 7.30 12.64 -1.51
C LEU A 122 7.87 13.73 -2.43
N LEU A 123 8.60 13.34 -3.48
CA LEU A 123 9.10 14.30 -4.47
C LEU A 123 7.98 15.02 -5.24
N LYS A 124 6.84 14.36 -5.43
CA LYS A 124 5.66 14.97 -6.08
C LYS A 124 4.86 15.82 -5.10
N VAL A 125 4.72 15.38 -3.85
CA VAL A 125 3.85 16.01 -2.86
C VAL A 125 4.36 17.41 -2.48
N SER A 126 5.67 17.63 -2.52
CA SER A 126 6.28 18.94 -2.28
C SER A 126 5.81 20.02 -3.26
N GLY A 127 5.40 19.63 -4.47
CA GLY A 127 4.80 20.55 -5.46
C GLY A 127 3.34 20.90 -5.18
N PHE A 128 2.68 20.20 -4.25
CA PHE A 128 1.25 20.36 -3.96
C PHE A 128 0.96 20.82 -2.52
N ILE A 129 1.87 20.54 -1.57
CA ILE A 129 1.74 20.90 -0.16
C ILE A 129 2.42 22.26 0.08
N ASN A 130 1.62 23.24 0.49
CA ASN A 130 2.08 24.56 0.94
C ASN A 130 2.59 24.51 2.40
N ILE A 131 3.35 25.54 2.80
CA ILE A 131 3.97 25.67 4.13
C ILE A 131 2.94 25.50 5.27
N ASP A 132 1.74 26.06 5.14
CA ASP A 132 0.69 25.95 6.16
C ASP A 132 0.24 24.50 6.40
N THR A 133 0.31 23.64 5.37
CA THR A 133 -0.01 22.22 5.52
C THR A 133 1.08 21.48 6.32
N PHE A 134 2.34 21.91 6.24
CA PHE A 134 3.41 21.32 7.04
C PHE A 134 3.23 21.59 8.54
N GLU A 135 2.66 22.73 8.92
CA GLU A 135 2.40 23.07 10.32
C GLU A 135 1.33 22.17 10.98
N LEU A 136 0.50 21.51 10.17
CA LEU A 136 -0.54 20.59 10.62
C LEU A 136 -0.05 19.15 10.78
N ILE A 137 1.14 18.82 10.27
CA ILE A 137 1.68 17.46 10.30
C ILE A 137 2.06 17.10 11.74
N ARG A 138 1.49 16.02 12.24
CA ARG A 138 1.81 15.51 13.58
C ARG A 138 3.10 14.69 13.56
N HIS A 139 3.91 14.84 14.60
CA HIS A 139 5.14 14.07 14.78
C HIS A 139 4.94 13.01 15.87
N TYR A 140 5.17 11.74 15.51
CA TYR A 140 5.04 10.57 16.40
C TYR A 140 6.32 9.73 16.46
#